data_AF-A0A1A0D6N8-F1
#
_entry.id   AF-A0A1A0D6N8-F1
#
_cell.length_a   1.000
_cell.length_b   1.000
_cell.length_c   1.000
_cell.angle_alpha   90.00
_cell.angle_beta   90.00
_cell.angle_gamma   90.00
#
_symmetry.space_group_name_H-M   'P 1'
#
loop_
_entity.id
_entity.type
_entity.pdbx_description
1 polymer ?
#
loop_
_entity_poly.entity_id
_entity_poly.type
_entity_poly.pdbx_seq_one_letter_code
_entity_poly.pdbx_strand_id
1 'polypeptide(L)'
;MRLVSTACAAAAGAAVFFSPLLQLKWQRYLASALWLGAVGSVWVVQGLNLDDYWTIGGALAVIALAMLAVPLACAAPVSRMQAFMGGAALGLLPFAAYPFGLFSAALALAVLCVFLSAPRQYQAPVVGMMLGGVAAVAIMLLWLLVYGDIGGMVAFHFIANQQWYAHYIPMDVNQFWQSLRFSLAPDRIVQTIAVCMLAVGGALLLLYGRHRVAALFILLGILSLQARGSVGFQNGSFLMAALGLGALLLVRVLASKPKVMVFVAVACVALTVVGARHAVSSPFGQTAAQRHAVGWHRFRENPTVGFATLIRKYAAPDERILVLPYNPDVYIYANRLSMKKYHAYLPWEADYAAHPWHGYTRDICVDLSKDEPPVIYYDHWVVWGAYPAEKFMPCFLQVLEKDYTQMPDDKFVYVRKDRLAAQQP
;
A
#
# COMPACT_ATOMS: atom_id res chain seq x y z
N MET A 1 -14.71 3.79 -7.86
CA MET A 1 -14.48 2.49 -8.53
C MET A 1 -12.98 2.25 -8.52
N ARG A 2 -12.49 1.12 -7.98
CA ARG A 2 -11.06 0.85 -7.71
C ARG A 2 -10.35 0.25 -8.92
N LEU A 3 -10.38 0.98 -10.03
CA LEU A 3 -9.98 0.44 -11.33
C LEU A 3 -8.53 -0.04 -11.32
N VAL A 4 -7.63 0.73 -10.71
CA VAL A 4 -6.19 0.41 -10.67
C VAL A 4 -5.93 -0.83 -9.83
N SER A 5 -6.41 -0.87 -8.58
CA SER A 5 -6.18 -2.03 -7.71
C SER A 5 -6.81 -3.32 -8.27
N THR A 6 -8.01 -3.23 -8.87
CA THR A 6 -8.64 -4.38 -9.53
C THR A 6 -7.87 -4.84 -10.77
N ALA A 7 -7.38 -3.92 -11.59
CA ALA A 7 -6.55 -4.25 -12.76
C ALA A 7 -5.24 -4.92 -12.33
N CYS A 8 -4.57 -4.40 -11.30
CA CYS A 8 -3.36 -5.00 -10.73
C CYS A 8 -3.64 -6.41 -10.18
N ALA A 9 -4.74 -6.61 -9.45
CA ALA A 9 -5.12 -7.94 -8.96
C ALA A 9 -5.41 -8.92 -10.11
N ALA A 10 -6.10 -8.47 -11.16
CA ALA A 10 -6.34 -9.29 -12.35
C ALA A 10 -5.03 -9.66 -13.06
N ALA A 11 -4.09 -8.72 -13.19
CA ALA A 11 -2.77 -8.97 -13.75
C ALA A 11 -1.97 -9.99 -12.91
N ALA A 12 -2.03 -9.89 -11.58
CA ALA A 12 -1.42 -10.88 -10.69
C ALA A 12 -2.10 -12.26 -10.79
N GLY A 13 -3.42 -12.33 -10.92
CA GLY A 13 -4.15 -13.58 -11.18
C GLY A 13 -3.77 -14.21 -12.52
N ALA A 14 -3.66 -13.39 -13.57
CA ALA A 14 -3.13 -13.81 -14.86
C ALA A 14 -1.68 -14.29 -14.73
N ALA A 15 -0.87 -13.66 -13.88
CA ALA A 15 0.49 -14.09 -13.64
C ALA A 15 0.56 -15.47 -12.95
N VAL A 16 -0.31 -15.73 -11.97
CA VAL A 16 -0.46 -17.07 -11.39
C VAL A 16 -0.87 -18.07 -12.47
N PHE A 17 -1.84 -17.73 -13.34
CA PHE A 17 -2.29 -18.60 -14.42
C PHE A 17 -1.17 -18.95 -15.40
N PHE A 18 -0.37 -17.98 -15.83
CA PHE A 18 0.72 -18.17 -16.79
C PHE A 18 2.05 -18.57 -16.14
N SER A 19 2.06 -18.90 -14.84
CA SER A 19 3.27 -19.28 -14.13
C SER A 19 3.93 -20.51 -14.78
N PRO A 20 5.23 -20.47 -15.08
CA PRO A 20 5.96 -21.61 -15.65
C PRO A 20 6.06 -22.80 -14.69
N LEU A 21 5.68 -22.61 -13.42
CA LEU A 21 5.57 -23.69 -12.46
C LEU A 21 4.40 -24.65 -12.78
N LEU A 22 3.36 -24.17 -13.47
CA LEU A 22 2.09 -24.90 -13.70
C LEU A 22 2.00 -25.39 -15.15
N GLN A 23 2.24 -26.69 -15.34
CA GLN A 23 2.36 -27.29 -16.67
C GLN A 23 0.99 -27.67 -17.26
N LEU A 24 0.04 -28.07 -16.43
CA LEU A 24 -1.27 -28.53 -16.89
C LEU A 24 -2.32 -27.42 -16.81
N LYS A 25 -3.27 -27.39 -17.77
CA LYS A 25 -4.35 -26.38 -17.81
C LYS A 25 -5.14 -26.31 -16.49
N TRP A 26 -5.52 -27.46 -15.94
CA TRP A 26 -6.29 -27.50 -14.69
C TRP A 26 -5.52 -26.93 -13.50
N GLN A 27 -4.18 -27.09 -13.45
CA GLN A 27 -3.34 -26.50 -12.40
C GLN A 27 -3.41 -24.97 -12.46
N ARG A 28 -3.32 -24.41 -13.66
CA ARG A 28 -3.38 -22.96 -13.89
C ARG A 28 -4.71 -22.37 -13.44
N TYR A 29 -5.82 -23.00 -13.81
CA TYR A 29 -7.15 -22.59 -13.35
C TYR A 29 -7.28 -22.70 -11.84
N LEU A 30 -6.82 -23.82 -11.25
CA LEU A 30 -6.98 -24.06 -9.82
C LEU A 30 -6.13 -23.13 -8.96
N ALA A 31 -4.87 -22.88 -9.34
CA ALA A 31 -4.00 -21.94 -8.63
C ALA A 31 -4.54 -20.51 -8.70
N SER A 32 -5.03 -20.10 -9.87
CA SER A 32 -5.63 -18.78 -10.08
C SER A 32 -6.93 -18.63 -9.28
N ALA A 33 -7.78 -19.66 -9.28
CA ALA A 33 -9.02 -19.67 -8.51
C ALA A 33 -8.76 -19.67 -6.99
N LEU A 34 -7.78 -20.44 -6.53
CA LEU A 34 -7.35 -20.45 -5.13
C LEU A 34 -6.83 -19.07 -4.71
N TRP A 35 -5.96 -18.47 -5.52
CA TRP A 35 -5.41 -17.14 -5.21
C TRP A 35 -6.49 -16.06 -5.26
N LEU A 36 -7.29 -15.97 -6.33
CA LEU A 36 -8.38 -15.00 -6.46
C LEU A 36 -9.45 -15.17 -5.36
N GLY A 37 -9.81 -16.41 -5.04
CA GLY A 37 -10.75 -16.72 -3.97
C GLY A 37 -10.22 -16.30 -2.60
N ALA A 38 -8.93 -16.55 -2.34
CA ALA A 38 -8.31 -16.17 -1.08
C ALA A 38 -8.12 -14.65 -0.96
N VAL A 39 -7.67 -13.99 -2.04
CA VAL A 39 -7.42 -12.54 -2.04
C VAL A 39 -8.70 -11.72 -1.89
N GLY A 40 -9.87 -12.30 -2.20
CA GLY A 40 -11.17 -11.71 -1.89
C GLY A 40 -11.32 -11.30 -0.42
N SER A 41 -10.70 -12.05 0.51
CA SER A 41 -10.69 -11.67 1.94
C SER A 41 -9.84 -10.44 2.26
N VAL A 42 -8.73 -10.24 1.53
CA VAL A 42 -7.90 -9.03 1.64
C VAL A 42 -8.73 -7.82 1.19
N TRP A 43 -9.53 -7.97 0.13
CA TRP A 43 -10.45 -6.94 -0.33
C TRP A 43 -11.52 -6.59 0.71
N VAL A 44 -11.93 -7.52 1.56
CA VAL A 44 -12.88 -7.23 2.64
C VAL A 44 -12.25 -6.32 3.69
N VAL A 45 -11.01 -6.61 4.09
CA VAL A 45 -10.27 -5.84 5.10
C VAL A 45 -9.85 -4.46 4.56
N GLN A 46 -9.51 -4.38 3.28
CA GLN A 46 -8.93 -3.19 2.65
C GLN A 46 -9.95 -2.42 1.79
N GLY A 47 -11.18 -2.93 1.74
CA GLY A 47 -12.27 -2.53 0.86
C GLY A 47 -12.87 -1.15 1.06
N LEU A 48 -12.42 -0.39 2.08
CA LEU A 48 -12.78 1.02 2.28
C LEU A 48 -11.59 1.98 2.17
N ASN A 49 -10.35 1.47 2.21
CA ASN A 49 -9.17 2.29 1.97
C ASN A 49 -9.08 2.52 0.46
N LEU A 50 -8.83 3.77 0.02
CA LEU A 50 -8.63 4.17 -1.40
C LEU A 50 -7.65 3.24 -2.13
N ASP A 51 -7.46 3.36 -3.45
CA ASP A 51 -6.48 2.54 -4.20
C ASP A 51 -5.12 2.56 -3.47
N ASP A 52 -4.86 1.50 -2.69
CA ASP A 52 -3.87 1.52 -1.62
C ASP A 52 -2.60 0.89 -2.17
N TYR A 53 -1.47 1.58 -1.97
CA TYR A 53 -0.16 1.12 -2.43
C TYR A 53 0.19 -0.26 -1.86
N TRP A 54 -0.40 -0.68 -0.72
CA TRP A 54 -0.26 -2.03 -0.19
C TRP A 54 -0.81 -3.10 -1.16
N THR A 55 -2.00 -2.88 -1.75
CA THR A 55 -2.61 -3.84 -2.70
C THR A 55 -1.90 -3.86 -4.05
N ILE A 56 -1.48 -2.68 -4.54
CA ILE A 56 -0.68 -2.56 -5.76
C ILE A 56 0.66 -3.28 -5.57
N GLY A 57 1.35 -3.02 -4.44
CA GLY A 57 2.59 -3.70 -4.08
C GLY A 57 2.40 -5.22 -3.93
N GLY A 58 1.30 -5.66 -3.33
CA GLY A 58 0.96 -7.08 -3.22
C GLY A 58 0.78 -7.76 -4.58
N ALA A 59 0.08 -7.12 -5.51
CA ALA A 59 -0.09 -7.62 -6.87
C ALA A 59 1.25 -7.71 -7.61
N LEU A 60 2.09 -6.67 -7.55
CA LEU A 60 3.42 -6.67 -8.15
C LEU A 60 4.31 -7.77 -7.55
N ALA A 61 4.27 -7.96 -6.22
CA ALA A 61 4.97 -9.04 -5.54
C ALA A 61 4.53 -10.43 -6.04
N VAL A 62 3.22 -10.66 -6.20
CA VAL A 62 2.68 -11.92 -6.75
C VAL A 62 3.15 -12.15 -8.20
N ILE A 63 3.16 -11.11 -9.04
CA ILE A 63 3.66 -11.21 -10.42
C ILE A 63 5.14 -11.64 -10.41
N ALA A 64 5.99 -10.99 -9.61
CA ALA A 64 7.40 -11.32 -9.50
C ALA A 64 7.62 -12.75 -8.96
N LEU A 65 6.84 -13.19 -7.96
CA LEU A 65 6.89 -14.55 -7.45
C LEU A 65 6.47 -15.57 -8.51
N ALA A 66 5.34 -15.35 -9.19
CA ALA A 66 4.74 -16.31 -10.11
C ALA A 66 5.46 -16.43 -11.45
N MET A 67 6.02 -15.34 -11.97
CA MET A 67 6.69 -15.31 -13.28
C MET A 67 8.18 -15.57 -13.25
N LEU A 68 8.82 -15.36 -12.09
CA LEU A 68 10.27 -15.31 -12.00
C LEU A 68 10.80 -16.10 -10.80
N ALA A 69 10.63 -15.59 -9.58
CA ALA A 69 11.43 -16.07 -8.44
C ALA A 69 11.08 -17.51 -8.01
N VAL A 70 9.80 -17.83 -7.83
CA VAL A 70 9.37 -19.17 -7.39
C VAL A 70 9.65 -20.24 -8.46
N PRO A 71 9.30 -20.03 -9.74
CA PRO A 71 9.66 -20.98 -10.79
C PRO A 71 11.15 -21.24 -10.90
N LEU A 72 11.98 -20.18 -10.83
CA LEU A 72 13.45 -20.34 -10.86
C LEU A 72 13.95 -21.14 -9.67
N ALA A 73 13.47 -20.87 -8.44
CA ALA A 73 13.84 -21.64 -7.25
C ALA A 73 13.46 -23.13 -7.37
N CYS A 74 12.37 -23.44 -8.07
CA CYS A 74 11.94 -24.80 -8.40
C CYS A 74 12.58 -25.39 -9.67
N ALA A 75 13.52 -24.66 -10.31
CA ALA A 75 14.14 -25.02 -11.59
C ALA A 75 13.16 -25.30 -12.74
N ALA A 76 12.01 -24.62 -12.73
CA ALA A 76 11.08 -24.62 -13.85
C ALA A 76 11.60 -23.70 -14.98
N PRO A 77 11.30 -24.02 -16.26
CA PRO A 77 11.80 -23.24 -17.40
C PRO A 77 11.10 -21.87 -17.46
N VAL A 78 11.83 -20.81 -17.11
CA VAL A 78 11.35 -19.43 -17.23
C VAL A 78 11.80 -18.85 -18.56
N SER A 79 10.85 -18.36 -19.37
CA SER A 79 11.17 -17.67 -20.62
C SER A 79 11.69 -16.25 -20.35
N ARG A 80 12.40 -15.67 -21.34
CA ARG A 80 12.85 -14.27 -21.26
C ARG A 80 11.69 -13.30 -21.03
N MET A 81 10.53 -13.53 -21.66
CA MET A 81 9.35 -12.67 -21.50
C MET A 81 8.74 -12.77 -20.10
N GLN A 82 8.64 -13.98 -19.54
CA GLN A 82 8.17 -14.14 -18.15
C GLN A 82 9.12 -13.46 -17.17
N ALA A 83 10.43 -13.63 -17.36
CA ALA A 83 11.41 -12.95 -16.54
C ALA A 83 11.36 -11.42 -16.71
N PHE A 84 11.09 -10.91 -17.91
CA PHE A 84 10.84 -9.49 -18.16
C PHE A 84 9.65 -8.97 -17.35
N MET A 85 8.52 -9.66 -17.37
CA MET A 85 7.35 -9.26 -16.58
C MET A 85 7.64 -9.30 -15.07
N GLY A 86 8.34 -10.34 -14.59
CA GLY A 86 8.77 -10.42 -13.20
C GLY A 86 9.74 -9.31 -12.80
N GLY A 87 10.73 -9.02 -13.65
CA GLY A 87 11.70 -7.94 -13.44
C GLY A 87 11.05 -6.56 -13.47
N ALA A 88 10.10 -6.32 -14.38
CA ALA A 88 9.32 -5.08 -14.40
C ALA A 88 8.52 -4.89 -13.10
N ALA A 89 7.89 -5.95 -12.59
CA ALA A 89 7.21 -5.89 -11.30
C ALA A 89 8.17 -5.57 -10.13
N LEU A 90 9.37 -6.17 -10.11
CA LEU A 90 10.42 -5.83 -9.14
C LEU A 90 10.88 -4.36 -9.25
N GLY A 91 11.02 -3.84 -10.47
CA GLY A 91 11.42 -2.45 -10.69
C GLY A 91 10.39 -1.42 -10.24
N LEU A 92 9.09 -1.76 -10.28
CA LEU A 92 7.99 -0.88 -9.87
C LEU A 92 7.77 -0.84 -8.35
N LEU A 93 8.11 -1.92 -7.64
CA LEU A 93 7.82 -2.06 -6.20
C LEU A 93 8.38 -0.92 -5.33
N PRO A 94 9.65 -0.47 -5.48
CA PRO A 94 10.18 0.64 -4.68
C PRO A 94 9.42 1.96 -4.90
N PHE A 95 8.84 2.17 -6.07
CA PHE A 95 8.03 3.36 -6.37
C PHE A 95 6.63 3.28 -5.73
N ALA A 96 6.08 2.08 -5.55
CA ALA A 96 4.82 1.91 -4.82
C ALA A 96 4.99 2.20 -3.32
N ALA A 97 6.05 1.68 -2.69
CA ALA A 97 6.45 2.06 -1.33
C ALA A 97 7.92 1.75 -1.11
N TYR A 98 8.65 2.65 -0.45
CA TYR A 98 10.09 2.47 -0.22
C TYR A 98 10.45 1.14 0.48
N PRO A 99 9.67 0.59 1.45
CA PRO A 99 10.03 -0.66 2.11
C PRO A 99 9.96 -1.86 1.16
N PHE A 100 9.19 -1.78 0.08
CA PHE A 100 9.13 -2.84 -0.94
C PHE A 100 10.42 -2.97 -1.74
N GLY A 101 11.35 -2.01 -1.60
CA GLY A 101 12.72 -2.16 -2.06
C GLY A 101 13.45 -3.35 -1.43
N LEU A 102 13.17 -3.67 -0.16
CA LEU A 102 13.76 -4.83 0.51
C LEU A 102 13.30 -6.16 -0.10
N PHE A 103 11.99 -6.27 -0.37
CA PHE A 103 11.45 -7.43 -1.10
C PHE A 103 12.10 -7.55 -2.48
N SER A 104 12.25 -6.44 -3.19
CA SER A 104 12.82 -6.41 -4.55
C SER A 104 14.28 -6.85 -4.56
N ALA A 105 15.08 -6.35 -3.61
CA ALA A 105 16.46 -6.74 -3.42
C ALA A 105 16.58 -8.23 -3.05
N ALA A 106 15.73 -8.72 -2.13
CA ALA A 106 15.74 -10.13 -1.75
C ALA A 106 15.41 -11.06 -2.94
N LEU A 107 14.42 -10.71 -3.77
CA LEU A 107 14.11 -11.50 -4.96
C LEU A 107 15.21 -11.42 -6.03
N ALA A 108 15.84 -10.26 -6.21
CA ALA A 108 17.00 -10.12 -7.10
C ALA A 108 18.17 -11.02 -6.65
N LEU A 109 18.45 -11.06 -5.34
CA LEU A 109 19.44 -11.97 -4.76
C LEU A 109 19.06 -13.44 -4.94
N ALA A 110 17.78 -13.79 -4.78
CA ALA A 110 17.30 -15.13 -5.05
C ALA A 110 17.59 -15.56 -6.50
N VAL A 111 17.29 -14.69 -7.47
CA VAL A 111 17.57 -14.93 -8.89
C VAL A 111 19.07 -15.02 -9.16
N LEU A 112 19.89 -14.16 -8.53
CA LEU A 112 21.34 -14.21 -8.63
C LEU A 112 21.90 -15.55 -8.13
N CYS A 113 21.42 -16.06 -6.99
CA CYS A 113 21.82 -17.37 -6.48
C CYS A 113 21.52 -18.50 -7.47
N VAL A 114 20.34 -18.46 -8.11
CA VAL A 114 19.99 -19.43 -9.16
C VAL A 114 20.91 -19.30 -10.36
N PHE A 115 21.18 -18.08 -10.82
CA PHE A 115 22.09 -17.83 -11.93
C PHE A 115 23.51 -18.36 -11.67
N LEU A 116 24.07 -18.06 -10.51
CA LEU A 116 25.41 -18.50 -10.12
C LEU A 116 25.52 -20.04 -10.04
N SER A 117 24.41 -20.75 -9.81
CA SER A 117 24.41 -22.22 -9.81
C SER A 117 24.60 -22.84 -11.21
N ALA A 118 24.11 -22.17 -12.27
CA ALA A 118 24.25 -22.64 -13.66
C ALA A 118 24.09 -21.47 -14.65
N PRO A 119 25.13 -20.64 -14.86
CA PRO A 119 25.02 -19.39 -15.61
C PRO A 119 24.49 -19.57 -17.04
N ARG A 120 24.97 -20.60 -17.76
CA ARG A 120 24.55 -20.88 -19.14
C ARG A 120 23.06 -21.22 -19.25
N GLN A 121 22.50 -21.90 -18.23
CA GLN A 121 21.09 -22.29 -18.23
C GLN A 121 20.18 -21.09 -17.92
N TYR A 122 20.61 -20.19 -17.04
CA TYR A 122 19.77 -19.11 -16.50
C TYR A 122 20.08 -17.72 -17.07
N GLN A 123 20.99 -17.61 -18.05
CA GLN A 123 21.34 -16.34 -18.68
C GLN A 123 20.12 -15.63 -19.29
N ALA A 124 19.27 -16.34 -20.05
CA ALA A 124 18.13 -15.73 -20.71
C ALA A 124 17.08 -15.17 -19.73
N PRO A 125 16.69 -15.88 -18.65
CA PRO A 125 15.90 -15.31 -17.56
C PRO A 125 16.52 -14.07 -16.92
N VAL A 126 17.81 -14.11 -16.56
CA VAL A 126 18.47 -12.96 -15.90
C VAL A 126 18.47 -11.73 -16.78
N VAL A 127 18.79 -11.88 -18.07
CA VAL A 127 18.72 -10.77 -19.04
C VAL A 127 17.29 -10.25 -19.14
N GLY A 128 16.29 -11.13 -19.20
CA GLY A 128 14.88 -10.74 -19.19
C GLY A 128 14.52 -9.91 -17.97
N MET A 129 14.87 -10.38 -16.77
CA MET A 129 14.64 -9.67 -15.50
C MET A 129 15.28 -8.27 -15.50
N MET A 130 16.55 -8.17 -15.90
CA MET A 130 17.27 -6.89 -15.94
C MET A 130 16.60 -5.90 -16.91
N LEU A 131 16.25 -6.36 -18.12
CA LEU A 131 15.57 -5.53 -19.12
C LEU A 131 14.19 -5.06 -18.62
N GLY A 132 13.43 -5.94 -17.97
CA GLY A 132 12.13 -5.60 -17.38
C GLY A 132 12.26 -4.56 -16.28
N GLY A 133 13.21 -4.76 -15.36
CA GLY A 133 13.47 -3.83 -14.26
C GLY A 133 13.92 -2.46 -14.75
N VAL A 134 14.86 -2.42 -15.70
CA VAL A 134 15.33 -1.17 -16.32
C VAL A 134 14.19 -0.45 -17.05
N ALA A 135 13.37 -1.19 -17.82
CA ALA A 135 12.22 -0.60 -18.51
C ALA A 135 11.20 0.01 -17.53
N ALA A 136 10.88 -0.69 -16.44
CA ALA A 136 9.99 -0.19 -15.40
C ALA A 136 10.54 1.07 -14.73
N VAL A 137 11.81 1.06 -14.32
CA VAL A 137 12.48 2.22 -13.71
C VAL A 137 12.50 3.39 -14.69
N ALA A 138 12.86 3.15 -15.96
CA ALA A 138 12.88 4.19 -16.98
C ALA A 138 11.50 4.81 -17.20
N ILE A 139 10.43 4.01 -17.27
CA ILE A 139 9.05 4.52 -17.38
C ILE A 139 8.70 5.38 -16.17
N MET A 140 9.03 4.94 -14.95
CA MET A 140 8.75 5.71 -13.74
C MET A 140 9.54 7.01 -13.68
N LEU A 141 10.82 7.00 -14.08
CA LEU A 141 11.64 8.19 -14.16
C LEU A 141 11.11 9.17 -15.21
N LEU A 142 10.73 8.68 -16.40
CA LEU A 142 10.10 9.50 -17.43
C LEU A 142 8.78 10.12 -16.93
N TRP A 143 7.96 9.33 -16.24
CA TRP A 143 6.72 9.83 -15.64
C TRP A 143 7.01 10.92 -14.61
N LEU A 144 8.01 10.72 -13.74
CA LEU A 144 8.45 11.73 -12.76
C LEU A 144 9.03 12.98 -13.43
N LEU A 145 9.75 12.86 -14.55
CA LEU A 145 10.26 14.02 -15.30
C LEU A 145 9.15 14.87 -15.91
N VAL A 146 8.04 14.25 -16.33
CA VAL A 146 6.94 14.95 -17.00
C VAL A 146 5.90 15.48 -16.01
N TYR A 147 5.56 14.68 -15.00
CA TYR A 147 4.42 14.94 -14.12
C TYR A 147 4.79 15.11 -12.65
N GLY A 148 6.03 14.82 -12.27
CA GLY A 148 6.46 14.83 -10.87
C GLY A 148 7.75 15.59 -10.67
N ASP A 149 8.51 15.14 -9.68
CA ASP A 149 9.81 15.67 -9.33
C ASP A 149 10.66 14.53 -8.77
N ILE A 150 11.76 14.21 -9.45
CA ILE A 150 12.65 13.11 -9.05
C ILE A 150 13.28 13.40 -7.69
N GLY A 151 13.75 14.63 -7.46
CA GLY A 151 14.41 14.96 -6.21
C GLY A 151 13.41 15.02 -5.05
N GLY A 152 12.19 15.53 -5.29
CA GLY A 152 11.08 15.44 -4.34
C GLY A 152 10.68 13.99 -4.02
N MET A 153 10.65 13.10 -5.02
CA MET A 153 10.44 11.66 -4.80
C MET A 153 11.53 11.10 -3.88
N VAL A 154 12.80 11.39 -4.13
CA VAL A 154 13.90 10.94 -3.24
C VAL A 154 13.76 11.54 -1.83
N ALA A 155 13.54 12.85 -1.74
CA ALA A 155 13.45 13.59 -0.49
C ALA A 155 12.33 13.09 0.40
N PHE A 156 11.12 12.91 -0.13
CA PHE A 156 9.94 12.59 0.68
C PHE A 156 9.64 11.10 0.74
N HIS A 157 9.81 10.35 -0.36
CA HIS A 157 9.47 8.92 -0.39
C HIS A 157 10.54 8.06 0.29
N PHE A 158 11.82 8.39 0.12
CA PHE A 158 12.93 7.61 0.68
C PHE A 158 13.52 8.27 1.92
N ILE A 159 14.07 9.49 1.79
CA ILE A 159 14.85 10.13 2.86
C ILE A 159 13.97 10.47 4.05
N ALA A 160 12.87 11.21 3.85
CA ALA A 160 12.04 11.65 4.96
C ALA A 160 11.36 10.48 5.68
N ASN A 161 10.93 9.48 4.91
CA ASN A 161 10.34 8.27 5.48
C ASN A 161 11.34 7.47 6.35
N GLN A 162 12.60 7.38 5.91
CA GLN A 162 13.62 6.59 6.61
C GLN A 162 14.23 7.35 7.80
N GLN A 163 14.48 8.65 7.66
CA GLN A 163 15.18 9.44 8.67
C GLN A 163 14.25 10.02 9.74
N TRP A 164 13.01 10.37 9.37
CA TRP A 164 12.08 11.05 10.27
C TRP A 164 10.87 10.18 10.60
N TYR A 165 10.10 9.76 9.60
CA TYR A 165 8.86 9.00 9.84
C TYR A 165 9.09 7.69 10.59
N ALA A 166 10.20 7.00 10.33
CA ALA A 166 10.55 5.75 10.99
C ALA A 166 10.58 5.82 12.53
N HIS A 167 10.85 6.99 13.11
CA HIS A 167 10.84 7.19 14.57
C HIS A 167 9.43 7.28 15.17
N TYR A 168 8.44 7.58 14.33
CA TYR A 168 7.05 7.76 14.74
C TYR A 168 6.24 6.48 14.63
N ILE A 169 6.64 5.56 13.74
CA ILE A 169 5.99 4.28 13.60
C ILE A 169 6.69 3.22 14.45
N PRO A 170 5.92 2.32 15.09
CA PRO A 170 6.53 1.23 15.80
C PRO A 170 7.10 0.23 14.79
N MET A 171 8.42 0.25 14.61
CA MET A 171 9.19 -0.79 13.94
C MET A 171 9.81 -1.68 15.02
N ASP A 172 8.98 -2.50 15.65
CA ASP A 172 9.41 -3.39 16.75
C ASP A 172 9.42 -4.85 16.30
N VAL A 173 10.51 -5.56 16.63
CA VAL A 173 10.66 -6.99 16.37
C VAL A 173 9.57 -7.79 17.07
N ASN A 174 9.17 -7.38 18.28
CA ASN A 174 8.08 -8.05 18.97
C ASN A 174 6.73 -7.81 18.28
N GLN A 175 6.44 -6.60 17.76
CA GLN A 175 5.26 -6.39 16.91
C GLN A 175 5.28 -7.23 15.63
N PHE A 176 6.43 -7.35 14.97
CA PHE A 176 6.60 -8.26 13.83
C PHE A 176 6.19 -9.70 14.21
N TRP A 177 6.74 -10.26 15.29
CA TRP A 177 6.39 -11.61 15.75
C TRP A 177 4.93 -11.74 16.17
N GLN A 178 4.37 -10.74 16.86
CA GLN A 178 2.97 -10.71 17.24
C GLN A 178 2.03 -10.71 16.03
N SER A 179 2.45 -10.08 14.93
CA SER A 179 1.69 -10.07 13.68
C SER A 179 1.67 -11.42 12.95
N LEU A 180 2.61 -12.32 13.29
CA LEU A 180 2.68 -13.68 12.76
C LEU A 180 1.98 -14.71 13.66
N ARG A 181 1.51 -14.30 14.85
CA ARG A 181 0.81 -15.23 15.77
C ARG A 181 -0.56 -15.58 15.22
N PHE A 182 -0.88 -16.86 15.30
CA PHE A 182 -2.21 -17.38 15.00
C PHE A 182 -3.26 -16.70 15.89
N SER A 183 -4.30 -16.14 15.27
CA SER A 183 -5.46 -15.59 15.95
C SER A 183 -6.71 -15.64 15.07
N LEU A 184 -7.82 -16.07 15.66
CA LEU A 184 -9.14 -16.04 15.02
C LEU A 184 -9.93 -14.77 15.35
N ALA A 185 -9.28 -13.78 15.99
CA ALA A 185 -9.90 -12.50 16.25
C ALA A 185 -10.29 -11.80 14.92
N PRO A 186 -11.41 -11.04 14.89
CA PRO A 186 -11.89 -10.35 13.69
C PRO A 186 -10.84 -9.52 12.95
N ASP A 187 -9.93 -8.86 13.67
CA ASP A 187 -8.87 -8.01 13.13
C ASP A 187 -7.67 -8.82 12.57
N ARG A 188 -7.58 -10.12 12.90
CA ARG A 188 -6.43 -10.98 12.56
C ARG A 188 -6.77 -12.21 11.72
N ILE A 189 -8.03 -12.54 11.52
CA ILE A 189 -8.41 -13.79 10.85
C ILE A 189 -7.82 -13.92 9.43
N VAL A 190 -7.82 -12.84 8.65
CA VAL A 190 -7.23 -12.82 7.29
C VAL A 190 -5.70 -12.91 7.35
N GLN A 191 -5.08 -12.24 8.32
CA GLN A 191 -3.65 -12.36 8.60
C GLN A 191 -3.25 -13.81 8.92
N THR A 192 -4.02 -14.48 9.77
CA THR A 192 -3.79 -15.88 10.14
C THR A 192 -3.85 -16.81 8.93
N ILE A 193 -4.82 -16.62 8.03
CA ILE A 193 -4.91 -17.40 6.78
C ILE A 193 -3.66 -17.20 5.92
N ALA A 194 -3.22 -15.94 5.75
CA ALA A 194 -2.01 -15.64 5.00
C ALA A 194 -0.75 -16.23 5.65
N VAL A 195 -0.60 -16.14 6.98
CA VAL A 195 0.52 -16.76 7.71
C VAL A 195 0.53 -18.27 7.54
N CYS A 196 -0.62 -18.94 7.62
CA CYS A 196 -0.73 -20.38 7.36
C CYS A 196 -0.32 -20.71 5.92
N MET A 197 -0.75 -19.91 4.94
CA MET A 197 -0.36 -20.09 3.53
C MET A 197 1.13 -19.83 3.29
N LEU A 198 1.72 -18.87 4.00
CA LEU A 198 3.17 -18.65 4.00
C LEU A 198 3.92 -19.82 4.62
N ALA A 199 3.46 -20.35 5.76
CA ALA A 199 4.10 -21.46 6.44
C ALA A 199 4.08 -22.73 5.57
N VAL A 200 2.90 -23.06 5.02
CA VAL A 200 2.74 -24.21 4.11
C VAL A 200 3.51 -23.98 2.81
N GLY A 201 3.30 -22.87 2.13
CA GLY A 201 3.99 -22.53 0.87
C GLY A 201 5.50 -22.46 1.06
N GLY A 202 5.99 -21.89 2.15
CA GLY A 202 7.41 -21.80 2.45
C GLY A 202 8.05 -23.15 2.78
N ALA A 203 7.37 -23.98 3.57
CA ALA A 203 7.82 -25.35 3.82
C ALA A 203 7.91 -26.14 2.51
N LEU A 204 6.87 -26.06 1.65
CA LEU A 204 6.89 -26.70 0.34
C LEU A 204 8.01 -26.16 -0.55
N LEU A 205 8.32 -24.86 -0.49
CA LEU A 205 9.39 -24.26 -1.29
C LEU A 205 10.77 -24.78 -0.85
N LEU A 206 10.99 -24.91 0.46
CA LEU A 206 12.25 -25.42 1.01
C LEU A 206 12.43 -26.92 0.77
N LEU A 207 11.34 -27.69 0.85
CA LEU A 207 11.36 -29.15 0.66
C LEU A 207 11.48 -29.56 -0.80
N TYR A 208 10.74 -28.90 -1.70
CA TYR A 208 10.62 -29.28 -3.11
C TYR A 208 11.33 -28.32 -4.08
N GLY A 209 11.81 -27.17 -3.61
CA GLY A 209 12.64 -26.26 -4.40
C GLY A 209 14.03 -26.86 -4.65
N ARG A 210 14.55 -26.68 -5.86
CA ARG A 210 15.90 -27.13 -6.23
C ARG A 210 16.97 -26.23 -5.63
N HIS A 211 16.72 -24.91 -5.57
CA HIS A 211 17.67 -23.91 -5.11
C HIS A 211 17.27 -23.37 -3.73
N ARG A 212 17.69 -24.06 -2.66
CA ARG A 212 17.26 -23.73 -1.28
C ARG A 212 17.69 -22.35 -0.79
N VAL A 213 18.86 -21.87 -1.19
CA VAL A 213 19.32 -20.51 -0.83
C VAL A 213 18.41 -19.45 -1.46
N ALA A 214 18.02 -19.64 -2.73
CA ALA A 214 17.05 -18.77 -3.38
C ALA A 214 15.67 -18.81 -2.69
N ALA A 215 15.24 -19.99 -2.24
CA ALA A 215 14.02 -20.15 -1.44
C ALA A 215 14.07 -19.33 -0.14
N LEU A 216 15.20 -19.33 0.58
CA LEU A 216 15.37 -18.51 1.79
C LEU A 216 15.24 -17.02 1.49
N PHE A 217 15.88 -16.53 0.43
CA PHE A 217 15.74 -15.13 0.02
C PHE A 217 14.31 -14.77 -0.39
N ILE A 218 13.57 -15.67 -1.05
CA ILE A 218 12.15 -15.48 -1.35
C ILE A 218 11.34 -15.30 -0.07
N LEU A 219 11.56 -16.15 0.93
CA LEU A 219 10.83 -16.09 2.20
C LEU A 219 11.19 -14.84 3.01
N LEU A 220 12.47 -14.47 3.07
CA LEU A 220 12.91 -13.21 3.67
C LEU A 220 12.30 -12.00 2.96
N GLY A 221 12.22 -12.04 1.63
CA GLY A 221 11.52 -11.04 0.83
C GLY A 221 10.07 -10.89 1.27
N ILE A 222 9.29 -11.98 1.26
CA ILE A 222 7.88 -11.95 1.67
C ILE A 222 7.71 -11.43 3.11
N LEU A 223 8.55 -11.88 4.04
CA LEU A 223 8.52 -11.42 5.43
C LEU A 223 8.84 -9.92 5.56
N SER A 224 9.72 -9.36 4.71
CA SER A 224 10.02 -7.92 4.72
C SER A 224 8.81 -7.04 4.38
N LEU A 225 7.82 -7.57 3.64
CA LEU A 225 6.55 -6.87 3.39
C LEU A 225 5.72 -6.67 4.66
N GLN A 226 6.06 -7.37 5.75
CA GLN A 226 5.44 -7.30 7.07
C GLN A 226 6.33 -6.64 8.12
N ALA A 227 7.42 -5.96 7.72
CA ALA A 227 8.41 -5.39 8.66
C ALA A 227 7.79 -4.48 9.73
N ARG A 228 6.69 -3.78 9.41
CA ARG A 228 5.94 -2.91 10.33
C ARG A 228 5.18 -3.67 11.43
N GLY A 229 4.95 -4.99 11.27
CA GLY A 229 4.15 -5.77 12.22
C GLY A 229 2.67 -5.36 12.30
N SER A 230 2.19 -4.55 11.35
CA SER A 230 0.81 -4.04 11.33
C SER A 230 -0.20 -5.09 10.91
N VAL A 231 -1.43 -5.00 11.42
CA VAL A 231 -2.59 -5.79 10.97
C VAL A 231 -3.63 -4.88 10.28
N GLY A 232 -4.52 -5.46 9.48
CA GLY A 232 -5.59 -4.72 8.81
C GLY A 232 -5.23 -4.24 7.40
N PHE A 233 -5.16 -2.93 7.18
CA PHE A 233 -4.93 -2.40 5.82
C PHE A 233 -3.46 -2.28 5.44
N GLN A 234 -2.59 -2.07 6.42
CA GLN A 234 -1.17 -1.76 6.22
C GLN A 234 -0.30 -2.97 5.84
N ASN A 235 -0.87 -4.17 5.74
CA ASN A 235 -0.15 -5.41 5.43
C ASN A 235 -0.65 -6.10 4.14
N GLY A 236 -1.40 -5.40 3.28
CA GLY A 236 -1.96 -5.99 2.07
C GLY A 236 -0.95 -6.66 1.16
N SER A 237 0.25 -6.09 1.06
CA SER A 237 1.32 -6.65 0.25
C SER A 237 1.79 -8.02 0.76
N PHE A 238 2.01 -8.15 2.08
CA PHE A 238 2.35 -9.41 2.73
C PHE A 238 1.26 -10.46 2.52
N LEU A 239 0.00 -10.09 2.77
CA LEU A 239 -1.15 -11.00 2.63
C LEU A 239 -1.22 -11.59 1.22
N MET A 240 -1.18 -10.72 0.21
CA MET A 240 -1.29 -11.14 -1.20
C MET A 240 -0.11 -12.03 -1.62
N ALA A 241 1.11 -11.68 -1.23
CA ALA A 241 2.31 -12.45 -1.57
C ALA A 241 2.33 -13.83 -0.89
N ALA A 242 1.95 -13.92 0.39
CA ALA A 242 1.85 -15.16 1.13
C ALA A 242 0.79 -16.11 0.55
N LEU A 243 -0.40 -15.59 0.24
CA LEU A 243 -1.46 -16.34 -0.43
C LEU A 243 -1.00 -16.81 -1.83
N GLY A 244 -0.29 -15.95 -2.58
CA GLY A 244 0.28 -16.27 -3.89
C GLY A 244 1.28 -17.43 -3.83
N LEU A 245 2.22 -17.38 -2.88
CA LEU A 245 3.19 -18.45 -2.68
C LEU A 245 2.49 -19.78 -2.37
N GLY A 246 1.56 -19.78 -1.41
CA GLY A 246 0.83 -20.98 -1.02
C GLY A 246 0.01 -21.56 -2.19
N ALA A 247 -0.68 -20.71 -2.96
CA ALA A 247 -1.48 -21.14 -4.10
C ALA A 247 -0.63 -21.81 -5.19
N LEU A 248 0.53 -21.23 -5.53
CA LEU A 248 1.47 -21.79 -6.50
C LEU A 248 2.00 -23.15 -6.06
N LEU A 249 2.48 -23.26 -4.81
CA LEU A 249 3.18 -24.47 -4.36
C LEU A 249 2.27 -25.61 -3.97
N LEU A 250 1.10 -25.35 -3.36
CA LEU A 250 0.12 -26.39 -3.08
C LEU A 250 -0.30 -27.10 -4.37
N VAL A 251 -0.65 -26.33 -5.40
CA VAL A 251 -1.08 -26.87 -6.69
C VAL A 251 0.07 -27.59 -7.40
N ARG A 252 1.30 -27.06 -7.32
CA ARG A 252 2.47 -27.70 -7.92
C ARG A 252 2.78 -29.07 -7.30
N VAL A 253 2.76 -29.17 -5.97
CA VAL A 253 3.16 -30.37 -5.23
C VAL A 253 2.06 -31.43 -5.29
N LEU A 254 0.78 -31.02 -5.19
CA LEU A 254 -0.37 -31.93 -5.29
C LEU A 254 -0.83 -32.16 -6.73
N ALA A 255 0.02 -31.83 -7.71
CA ALA A 255 -0.22 -32.06 -9.13
C ALA A 255 -0.61 -33.52 -9.47
N SER A 256 -0.07 -34.49 -8.74
CA SER A 256 -0.36 -35.92 -8.95
C SER A 256 -1.66 -36.39 -8.27
N LYS A 257 -2.30 -35.54 -7.47
CA LYS A 257 -3.51 -35.85 -6.68
C LYS A 257 -4.62 -34.82 -6.94
N PRO A 258 -5.16 -34.73 -8.18
CA PRO A 258 -6.07 -33.66 -8.57
C PRO A 258 -7.34 -33.59 -7.72
N LYS A 259 -7.94 -34.74 -7.34
CA LYS A 259 -9.13 -34.77 -6.47
C LYS A 259 -8.86 -34.17 -5.08
N VAL A 260 -7.71 -34.51 -4.49
CA VAL A 260 -7.28 -33.96 -3.20
C VAL A 260 -7.03 -32.47 -3.32
N MET A 261 -6.35 -32.03 -4.39
CA MET A 261 -6.07 -30.61 -4.58
C MET A 261 -7.35 -29.78 -4.80
N VAL A 262 -8.34 -30.30 -5.52
CA VAL A 262 -9.64 -29.62 -5.65
C VAL A 262 -10.30 -29.48 -4.28
N PHE A 263 -10.32 -30.54 -3.46
CA PHE A 263 -10.86 -30.47 -2.10
C PHE A 263 -10.11 -29.44 -1.24
N VAL A 264 -8.77 -29.45 -1.26
CA VAL A 264 -7.94 -28.48 -0.54
C VAL A 264 -8.22 -27.05 -1.01
N ALA A 265 -8.30 -26.82 -2.32
CA ALA A 265 -8.59 -25.49 -2.86
C ALA A 265 -9.97 -24.99 -2.44
N VAL A 266 -11.01 -25.84 -2.54
CA VAL A 266 -12.37 -25.52 -2.10
C VAL A 266 -12.39 -25.23 -0.60
N ALA A 267 -11.73 -26.06 0.22
CA ALA A 267 -11.64 -25.84 1.66
C ALA A 267 -10.92 -24.52 1.99
N CYS A 268 -9.78 -24.22 1.37
CA CYS A 268 -9.07 -22.97 1.56
C CYS A 268 -9.92 -21.75 1.17
N VAL A 269 -10.59 -21.79 0.01
CA VAL A 269 -11.47 -20.70 -0.43
C VAL A 269 -12.67 -20.56 0.51
N ALA A 270 -13.31 -21.66 0.91
CA ALA A 270 -14.42 -21.64 1.85
C ALA A 270 -14.03 -21.05 3.21
N LEU A 271 -12.89 -21.50 3.78
CA LEU A 271 -12.34 -20.95 5.02
C LEU A 271 -12.06 -19.45 4.89
N THR A 272 -11.54 -19.03 3.73
CA THR A 272 -11.24 -17.62 3.48
C THR A 272 -12.51 -16.77 3.36
N VAL A 273 -13.54 -17.27 2.68
CA VAL A 273 -14.84 -16.60 2.57
C VAL A 273 -15.54 -16.51 3.92
N VAL A 274 -15.57 -17.60 4.69
CA VAL A 274 -16.17 -17.63 6.03
C VAL A 274 -15.41 -16.70 6.97
N GLY A 275 -14.07 -16.78 6.99
CA GLY A 275 -13.25 -15.91 7.81
C GLY A 275 -13.41 -14.43 7.46
N ALA A 276 -13.47 -14.10 6.17
CA ALA A 276 -13.68 -12.73 5.71
C ALA A 276 -15.00 -12.12 6.18
N ARG A 277 -16.09 -12.91 6.30
CA ARG A 277 -17.38 -12.40 6.82
C ARG A 277 -17.26 -11.85 8.24
N HIS A 278 -16.36 -12.42 9.03
CA HIS A 278 -16.11 -12.00 10.41
C HIS A 278 -14.91 -11.07 10.53
N ALA A 279 -14.22 -10.76 9.43
CA ALA A 279 -13.06 -9.87 9.46
C ALA A 279 -13.48 -8.41 9.65
N VAL A 280 -12.67 -7.64 10.39
CA VAL A 280 -12.79 -6.18 10.46
C VAL A 280 -12.57 -5.61 9.06
N SER A 281 -13.49 -4.75 8.64
CA SER A 281 -13.59 -4.22 7.27
C SER A 281 -13.75 -2.70 7.22
N SER A 282 -13.68 -2.02 8.37
CA SER A 282 -13.74 -0.56 8.45
C SER A 282 -12.74 0.00 9.45
N PRO A 283 -12.30 1.26 9.29
CA PRO A 283 -11.47 1.95 10.27
C PRO A 283 -12.18 2.14 11.62
N PHE A 284 -13.50 1.96 11.67
CA PHE A 284 -14.33 2.05 12.88
C PHE A 284 -14.53 0.69 13.57
N GLY A 285 -13.73 -0.32 13.21
CA GLY A 285 -13.80 -1.65 13.85
C GLY A 285 -15.00 -2.50 13.45
N GLN A 286 -15.74 -2.13 12.40
CA GLN A 286 -16.91 -2.89 11.96
C GLN A 286 -16.49 -4.08 11.10
N THR A 287 -17.04 -5.26 11.40
CA THR A 287 -16.87 -6.47 10.59
C THR A 287 -17.62 -6.38 9.27
N ALA A 288 -17.23 -7.22 8.31
CA ALA A 288 -17.88 -7.27 7.00
C ALA A 288 -19.38 -7.59 7.13
N ALA A 289 -19.74 -8.57 7.96
CA ALA A 289 -21.13 -8.93 8.24
C ALA A 289 -21.92 -7.75 8.80
N GLN A 290 -21.36 -6.99 9.76
CA GLN A 290 -22.00 -5.81 10.31
C GLN A 290 -22.25 -4.75 9.24
N ARG A 291 -21.25 -4.44 8.39
CA ARG A 291 -21.45 -3.48 7.30
C ARG A 291 -22.47 -3.94 6.27
N HIS A 292 -22.46 -5.23 5.91
CA HIS A 292 -23.44 -5.79 4.99
C HIS A 292 -24.86 -5.70 5.54
N ALA A 293 -25.03 -5.90 6.86
CA ALA A 293 -26.33 -5.78 7.53
C ALA A 293 -26.85 -4.33 7.57
N VAL A 294 -25.94 -3.35 7.70
CA VAL A 294 -26.30 -1.91 7.61
C VAL A 294 -26.76 -1.53 6.20
N GLY A 295 -26.36 -2.29 5.18
CA GLY A 295 -26.73 -2.03 3.79
C GLY A 295 -25.79 -1.05 3.09
N TRP A 296 -25.82 -1.04 1.76
CA TRP A 296 -25.01 -0.12 0.96
C TRP A 296 -25.75 1.20 0.78
N HIS A 297 -25.32 2.23 1.49
CA HIS A 297 -25.79 3.58 1.25
C HIS A 297 -24.82 4.26 0.29
N ARG A 298 -25.31 4.65 -0.89
CA ARG A 298 -24.54 5.52 -1.78
C ARG A 298 -24.24 6.79 -0.98
N PHE A 299 -22.97 7.14 -0.80
CA PHE A 299 -22.60 8.46 -0.28
C PHE A 299 -23.29 9.48 -1.18
N ARG A 300 -24.37 10.07 -0.69
CA ARG A 300 -24.96 11.24 -1.33
C ARG A 300 -24.06 12.38 -0.93
N GLU A 301 -23.45 13.00 -1.93
CA GLU A 301 -22.86 14.32 -1.76
C GLU A 301 -23.90 15.15 -1.01
N ASN A 302 -23.53 15.63 0.18
CA ASN A 302 -24.39 16.51 0.94
C ASN A 302 -23.93 17.92 0.60
N PRO A 303 -24.48 18.57 -0.45
CA PRO A 303 -24.03 19.90 -0.86
C PRO A 303 -24.22 20.95 0.26
N THR A 304 -25.02 20.60 1.29
CA THR A 304 -25.34 21.43 2.43
C THR A 304 -24.54 21.13 3.70
N VAL A 305 -23.41 20.41 3.64
CA VAL A 305 -22.55 20.31 4.85
C VAL A 305 -22.11 21.71 5.27
N GLY A 306 -22.31 22.06 6.54
CA GLY A 306 -22.10 23.40 7.09
C GLY A 306 -20.75 24.01 6.72
N PHE A 307 -19.66 23.27 6.93
CA PHE A 307 -18.31 23.71 6.56
C PHE A 307 -18.18 24.07 5.07
N ALA A 308 -18.81 23.29 4.17
CA ALA A 308 -18.61 23.47 2.74
C ALA A 308 -19.27 24.77 2.25
N THR A 309 -20.45 25.10 2.80
CA THR A 309 -21.13 26.36 2.52
C THR A 309 -20.34 27.55 3.07
N LEU A 310 -19.81 27.44 4.29
CA LEU A 310 -18.97 28.48 4.89
C LEU A 310 -17.69 28.71 4.08
N ILE A 311 -16.96 27.65 3.73
CA ILE A 311 -15.76 27.76 2.90
C ILE A 311 -16.09 28.44 1.56
N ARG A 312 -17.18 28.03 0.90
CA ARG A 312 -17.58 28.63 -0.39
C ARG A 312 -17.97 30.10 -0.29
N LYS A 313 -18.45 30.55 0.88
CA LYS A 313 -18.81 31.94 1.14
C LYS A 313 -17.57 32.84 1.20
N TYR A 314 -16.43 32.34 1.70
CA TYR A 314 -15.26 33.17 2.00
C TYR A 314 -14.03 32.90 1.12
N ALA A 315 -14.04 31.84 0.32
CA ALA A 315 -13.02 31.56 -0.70
C ALA A 315 -13.67 31.49 -2.08
N ALA A 316 -13.08 32.11 -3.10
CA ALA A 316 -13.50 31.96 -4.49
C ALA A 316 -13.06 30.60 -5.08
N PRO A 317 -13.67 30.13 -6.19
CA PRO A 317 -13.36 28.81 -6.77
C PRO A 317 -11.91 28.60 -7.21
N ASP A 318 -11.23 29.67 -7.62
CA ASP A 318 -9.83 29.69 -8.05
C ASP A 318 -8.83 29.88 -6.89
N GLU A 319 -9.34 30.24 -5.71
CA GLU A 319 -8.54 30.35 -4.50
C GLU A 319 -8.25 28.99 -3.86
N ARG A 320 -7.08 28.91 -3.23
CA ARG A 320 -6.62 27.70 -2.54
C ARG A 320 -6.93 27.81 -1.05
N ILE A 321 -7.44 26.75 -0.47
CA ILE A 321 -7.64 26.63 0.98
C ILE A 321 -6.63 25.65 1.57
N LEU A 322 -6.48 25.70 2.90
CA LEU A 322 -5.65 24.75 3.64
C LEU A 322 -6.55 23.88 4.54
N VAL A 323 -6.31 22.58 4.54
CA VAL A 323 -7.02 21.60 5.37
C VAL A 323 -5.99 20.79 6.15
N LEU A 324 -6.02 20.89 7.48
CA LEU A 324 -5.10 20.22 8.40
C LEU A 324 -5.85 19.42 9.48
N PRO A 325 -5.51 18.13 9.67
CA PRO A 325 -4.77 17.27 8.76
C PRO A 325 -5.50 17.18 7.43
N TYR A 326 -4.80 16.72 6.40
CA TYR A 326 -5.39 16.63 5.08
C TYR A 326 -6.63 15.73 5.06
N ASN A 327 -7.72 16.32 4.59
CA ASN A 327 -8.98 15.64 4.37
C ASN A 327 -9.49 15.95 2.93
N PRO A 328 -9.44 14.99 1.99
CA PRO A 328 -9.84 15.22 0.61
C PRO A 328 -11.34 15.58 0.50
N ASP A 329 -12.16 15.09 1.42
CA ASP A 329 -13.61 15.35 1.40
C ASP A 329 -13.92 16.84 1.58
N VAL A 330 -13.11 17.56 2.39
CA VAL A 330 -13.31 19.01 2.58
C VAL A 330 -13.10 19.76 1.27
N TYR A 331 -12.05 19.44 0.52
CA TYR A 331 -11.78 20.06 -0.79
C TYR A 331 -12.85 19.72 -1.82
N ILE A 332 -13.28 18.45 -1.87
CA ILE A 332 -14.30 17.96 -2.81
C ILE A 332 -15.64 18.65 -2.52
N TYR A 333 -16.14 18.57 -1.27
CA TYR A 333 -17.44 19.13 -0.92
C TYR A 333 -17.44 20.66 -0.97
N ALA A 334 -16.36 21.33 -0.59
CA ALA A 334 -16.25 22.79 -0.75
C ALA A 334 -16.03 23.20 -2.21
N ASN A 335 -15.65 22.27 -3.10
CA ASN A 335 -15.21 22.53 -4.46
C ASN A 335 -14.13 23.63 -4.50
N ARG A 336 -13.04 23.42 -3.74
CA ARG A 336 -11.91 24.36 -3.63
C ARG A 336 -10.59 23.66 -3.87
N LEU A 337 -9.62 24.42 -4.37
CA LEU A 337 -8.28 23.93 -4.61
C LEU A 337 -7.51 23.80 -3.30
N SER A 338 -6.64 22.80 -3.21
CA SER A 338 -5.70 22.67 -2.09
C SER A 338 -4.52 23.64 -2.21
N MET A 339 -4.04 24.15 -1.08
CA MET A 339 -2.76 24.83 -0.99
C MET A 339 -1.66 23.97 -1.61
N LYS A 340 -0.75 24.59 -2.36
CA LYS A 340 0.37 23.86 -2.96
C LYS A 340 1.25 23.30 -1.83
N LYS A 341 1.94 22.19 -2.11
CA LYS A 341 2.88 21.47 -1.21
C LYS A 341 2.24 20.64 -0.10
N TYR A 342 1.22 21.10 0.63
CA TYR A 342 0.75 20.44 1.86
C TYR A 342 -0.39 19.44 1.65
N HIS A 343 -0.05 18.21 1.24
CA HIS A 343 -0.96 17.05 1.31
C HIS A 343 -1.02 16.42 2.71
N ALA A 344 -0.10 16.74 3.60
CA ALA A 344 -0.16 16.42 5.03
C ALA A 344 0.79 17.38 5.75
N TYR A 345 0.54 17.66 7.02
CA TYR A 345 1.54 18.24 7.90
C TYR A 345 1.47 17.56 9.25
N LEU A 346 2.35 16.57 9.43
CA LEU A 346 2.41 15.68 10.59
C LEU A 346 3.75 15.87 11.33
N PRO A 347 3.90 15.36 12.56
CA PRO A 347 5.09 15.62 13.37
C PRO A 347 6.43 15.32 12.67
N TRP A 348 6.52 14.22 11.91
CA TRP A 348 7.73 13.89 11.14
C TRP A 348 8.01 14.83 9.97
N GLU A 349 6.99 15.52 9.44
CA GLU A 349 7.18 16.55 8.42
C GLU A 349 7.72 17.84 9.06
N ALA A 350 7.35 18.15 10.30
CA ALA A 350 7.96 19.23 11.06
C ALA A 350 9.42 18.94 11.42
N ASP A 351 9.77 17.71 11.79
CA ASP A 351 11.16 17.32 12.01
C ASP A 351 11.99 17.42 10.71
N TYR A 352 11.41 17.00 9.59
CA TYR A 352 12.03 17.18 8.27
C TYR A 352 12.22 18.67 7.93
N ALA A 353 11.25 19.52 8.26
CA ALA A 353 11.30 20.96 8.00
C ALA A 353 12.53 21.63 8.65
N ALA A 354 12.94 21.14 9.82
CA ALA A 354 14.14 21.62 10.51
C ALA A 354 15.45 21.25 9.79
N HIS A 355 15.44 20.19 8.97
CA HIS A 355 16.63 19.66 8.29
C HIS A 355 16.28 19.18 6.87
N PRO A 356 15.90 20.10 5.96
CA PRO A 356 15.44 19.74 4.64
C PRO A 356 16.57 19.13 3.80
N TRP A 357 16.23 18.14 2.99
CA TRP A 357 17.21 17.44 2.14
C TRP A 357 17.47 18.23 0.85
N HIS A 358 18.71 18.68 0.64
CA HIS A 358 19.18 19.36 -0.58
C HIS A 358 18.22 20.44 -1.15
N GLY A 359 17.70 21.32 -0.28
CA GLY A 359 16.87 22.45 -0.70
C GLY A 359 15.40 22.10 -0.99
N TYR A 360 14.99 20.85 -0.82
CA TYR A 360 13.58 20.44 -0.87
C TYR A 360 12.86 20.85 0.43
N THR A 361 12.62 22.14 0.61
CA THR A 361 12.00 22.67 1.83
C THR A 361 10.49 22.41 1.88
N ARG A 362 9.99 22.00 3.04
CA ARG A 362 8.57 21.86 3.35
C ARG A 362 8.36 22.28 4.80
N ASP A 363 8.05 23.55 5.01
CA ASP A 363 7.85 24.13 6.33
C ASP A 363 6.61 25.03 6.31
N ILE A 364 5.55 24.56 6.98
CA ILE A 364 4.29 25.28 7.00
C ILE A 364 4.41 26.63 7.71
N CYS A 365 5.32 26.76 8.69
CA CYS A 365 5.56 28.00 9.41
C CYS A 365 6.09 29.10 8.48
N VAL A 366 6.96 28.70 7.55
CA VAL A 366 7.60 29.62 6.60
C VAL A 366 6.70 29.91 5.41
N ASP A 367 5.96 28.91 4.92
CA ASP A 367 5.13 29.07 3.73
C ASP A 367 3.79 29.75 4.03
N LEU A 368 3.15 29.48 5.18
CA LEU A 368 1.83 30.02 5.50
C LEU A 368 1.85 31.54 5.66
N SER A 369 2.92 32.10 6.24
CA SER A 369 3.08 33.55 6.42
C SER A 369 3.33 34.30 5.10
N LYS A 370 3.70 33.60 4.02
CA LYS A 370 3.93 34.20 2.69
C LYS A 370 2.70 34.17 1.80
N ASP A 371 1.86 33.15 1.96
CA ASP A 371 0.66 32.92 1.15
C ASP A 371 -0.45 32.41 2.07
N GLU A 372 -1.07 33.34 2.78
CA GLU A 372 -2.16 33.05 3.72
C GLU A 372 -3.43 32.69 2.95
N PRO A 373 -3.96 31.45 3.03
CA PRO A 373 -5.20 31.09 2.35
C PRO A 373 -6.40 31.88 2.93
N PRO A 374 -7.44 32.19 2.14
CA PRO A 374 -8.64 32.87 2.64
C PRO A 374 -9.36 32.09 3.75
N VAL A 375 -9.28 30.75 3.71
CA VAL A 375 -9.94 29.84 4.65
C VAL A 375 -9.03 28.67 5.01
N ILE A 376 -9.00 28.33 6.29
CA ILE A 376 -8.32 27.16 6.85
C ILE A 376 -9.36 26.27 7.50
N TYR A 377 -9.36 24.98 7.16
CA TYR A 377 -10.07 23.94 7.91
C TYR A 377 -9.08 23.24 8.82
N TYR A 378 -9.31 23.27 10.12
CA TYR A 378 -8.44 22.65 11.12
C TYR A 378 -9.25 21.80 12.11
N ASP A 379 -9.03 20.48 12.11
CA ASP A 379 -9.88 19.54 12.89
C ASP A 379 -9.41 19.30 14.35
N HIS A 380 -8.33 19.95 14.78
CA HIS A 380 -7.69 19.77 16.08
C HIS A 380 -7.27 18.32 16.42
N TRP A 381 -7.03 17.48 15.41
CA TRP A 381 -6.64 16.10 15.63
C TRP A 381 -5.29 16.01 16.36
N VAL A 382 -5.31 15.40 17.54
CA VAL A 382 -4.09 14.96 18.22
C VAL A 382 -3.60 13.70 17.53
N VAL A 383 -2.50 13.80 16.78
CA VAL A 383 -1.99 12.69 15.96
C VAL A 383 -1.73 11.47 16.84
N TRP A 384 -2.49 10.40 16.57
CA TRP A 384 -2.52 9.15 17.36
C TRP A 384 -2.72 9.35 18.87
N GLY A 385 -3.33 10.45 19.29
CA GLY A 385 -3.53 10.80 20.70
C GLY A 385 -2.25 11.21 21.45
N ALA A 386 -1.11 11.33 20.77
CA ALA A 386 0.20 11.55 21.40
C ALA A 386 0.86 12.90 21.02
N TYR A 387 0.60 13.40 19.82
CA TYR A 387 1.26 14.60 19.29
C TYR A 387 0.23 15.70 19.02
N PRO A 388 -0.01 16.59 19.99
CA PRO A 388 -0.87 17.74 19.79
C PRO A 388 -0.12 18.81 19.00
N ALA A 389 -0.84 19.66 18.28
CA ALA A 389 -0.29 20.62 17.31
C ALA A 389 0.71 21.61 17.93
N GLU A 390 0.53 21.96 19.20
CA GLU A 390 1.39 22.86 19.96
C GLU A 390 2.85 22.36 20.00
N LYS A 391 3.07 21.04 19.89
CA LYS A 391 4.41 20.45 19.93
C LYS A 391 5.18 20.55 18.62
N PHE A 392 4.50 20.55 17.47
CA PHE A 392 5.16 20.40 16.17
C PHE A 392 4.80 21.49 15.15
N MET A 393 3.75 22.27 15.40
CA MET A 393 3.37 23.41 14.58
C MET A 393 2.86 24.60 15.42
N PRO A 394 3.59 25.06 16.46
CA PRO A 394 3.15 26.19 17.29
C PRO A 394 3.00 27.49 16.47
N CYS A 395 3.82 27.67 15.44
CA CYS A 395 3.74 28.79 14.49
C CYS A 395 2.36 28.88 13.79
N PHE A 396 1.77 27.73 13.43
CA PHE A 396 0.52 27.65 12.70
C PHE A 396 -0.62 28.13 13.61
N LEU A 397 -0.59 27.72 14.87
CA LEU A 397 -1.55 28.16 15.88
C LEU A 397 -1.46 29.66 16.12
N GLN A 398 -0.24 30.24 16.14
CA GLN A 398 -0.04 31.68 16.25
C GLN A 398 -0.64 32.43 15.06
N VAL A 399 -0.42 31.96 13.82
CA VAL A 399 -1.05 32.55 12.63
C VAL A 399 -2.58 32.46 12.71
N LEU A 400 -3.11 31.30 13.13
CA LEU A 400 -4.55 31.09 13.25
C LEU A 400 -5.20 32.07 14.24
N GLU A 401 -4.57 32.31 15.39
CA GLU A 401 -5.04 33.28 16.39
C GLU A 401 -4.91 34.73 15.91
N LYS A 402 -3.77 35.05 15.30
CA LYS A 402 -3.43 36.42 14.89
C LYS A 402 -4.22 36.88 13.67
N ASP A 403 -4.34 36.05 12.65
CA ASP A 403 -4.78 36.48 11.31
C ASP A 403 -6.13 35.88 10.89
N TYR A 404 -6.66 34.90 11.64
CA TYR A 404 -7.94 34.23 11.35
C TYR A 404 -8.94 34.34 12.50
N THR A 405 -10.20 34.07 12.19
CA THR A 405 -11.28 33.98 13.18
C THR A 405 -12.02 32.66 12.98
N GLN A 406 -12.21 31.94 14.08
CA GLN A 406 -12.98 30.71 14.11
C GLN A 406 -14.46 31.03 13.87
N MET A 407 -15.11 30.31 12.96
CA MET A 407 -16.51 30.55 12.64
C MET A 407 -17.42 29.96 13.74
N PRO A 408 -18.42 30.72 14.23
CA PRO A 408 -19.33 30.22 15.28
C PRO A 408 -20.18 29.04 14.80
N ASP A 409 -20.50 29.00 13.50
CA ASP A 409 -21.32 27.95 12.88
C ASP A 409 -20.56 26.65 12.62
N ASP A 410 -19.22 26.70 12.63
CA ASP A 410 -18.37 25.52 12.45
C ASP A 410 -17.01 25.69 13.11
N LYS A 411 -16.79 24.94 14.19
CA LYS A 411 -15.57 25.00 15.01
C LYS A 411 -14.28 24.61 14.27
N PHE A 412 -14.36 24.00 13.10
CA PHE A 412 -13.18 23.61 12.34
C PHE A 412 -12.83 24.62 11.24
N VAL A 413 -13.71 25.58 10.94
CA VAL A 413 -13.50 26.56 9.87
C VAL A 413 -12.98 27.86 10.45
N TYR A 414 -11.85 28.31 9.92
CA TYR A 414 -11.19 29.56 10.25
C TYR A 414 -11.11 30.43 9.01
N VAL A 415 -11.60 31.67 9.11
CA VAL A 415 -11.63 32.63 8.00
C VAL A 415 -10.67 33.76 8.28
N ARG A 416 -9.90 34.16 7.28
CA ARG A 416 -8.94 35.26 7.40
C ARG A 416 -9.67 36.57 7.73
N LYS A 417 -9.15 37.36 8.67
CA LYS A 417 -9.85 38.52 9.26
C LYS A 417 -10.23 39.59 8.21
N ASP A 418 -9.39 39.81 7.21
CA ASP A 418 -9.66 40.73 6.09
C ASP A 418 -10.87 40.29 5.24
N ARG A 419 -11.05 38.98 5.04
CA ARG A 419 -12.21 38.41 4.32
C ARG A 419 -13.51 38.62 5.07
N LEU A 420 -13.47 38.56 6.40
CA LEU A 420 -14.63 38.84 7.24
C LEU A 420 -15.00 40.32 7.20
N ALA A 421 -14.00 41.21 7.29
CA ALA A 421 -14.21 42.66 7.20
C ALA A 421 -14.81 43.07 5.85
N ALA A 422 -14.37 42.46 4.75
CA ALA A 422 -14.89 42.72 3.40
C ALA A 422 -16.35 42.26 3.18
N GLN A 423 -16.93 41.48 4.09
CA GLN A 423 -18.32 41.02 4.03
C GLN A 423 -19.25 41.68 5.05
N GLN A 424 -18.73 42.58 5.88
CA GLN A 424 -19.57 43.44 6.71
C GLN A 424 -20.05 44.62 5.85
N PRO A 425 -21.37 44.92 5.84
CA PRO A 425 -21.96 45.96 4.99
C PRO A 425 -21.46 47.36 5.31
#